data_AF-A0A4Q7FEF0-F1
#
_entry.id   AF-A0A4Q7FEF0-F1
#
_cell.length_a   1.000
_cell.length_b   1.000
_cell.length_c   1.000
_cell.angle_alpha   90.00
_cell.angle_beta   90.00
_cell.angle_gamma   90.00
#
_symmetry.space_group_name_H-M   'P 1'
#
loop_
_entity.id
_entity.type
_entity.pdbx_description
1 polymer ?
#
loop_
_entity_poly.entity_id
_entity_poly.type
_entity_poly.pdbx_seq_one_letter_code
_entity_poly.pdbx_strand_id
1 'polypeptide(L)'
;MLERQNTMRNSTALRTSTHSTDLGALLARRGTDLILAIEGNNALVRCQVSSAIAAAMLAPLKGKAAGQFRALSGNRVEIDAAVTLPMALRMMEAKAAMENTLH
;
A
#
# COMPACT_ATOMS: atom_id res chain seq x y z
N MET A 1 -7.06 34.22 43.22
CA MET A 1 -5.95 33.26 43.43
C MET A 1 -6.37 31.92 42.82
N LEU A 2 -5.61 31.45 41.81
CA LEU A 2 -5.59 30.15 41.12
C LEU A 2 -6.90 29.65 40.47
N GLU A 3 -7.10 29.89 39.18
CA GLU A 3 -6.63 29.12 38.00
C GLU A 3 -7.50 27.90 37.65
N ARG A 4 -8.42 28.14 36.70
CA ARG A 4 -9.10 27.12 35.90
C ARG A 4 -8.13 26.58 34.86
N GLN A 5 -7.76 25.31 34.94
CA GLN A 5 -7.13 24.60 33.82
C GLN A 5 -8.09 23.54 33.30
N ASN A 6 -9.03 23.97 32.46
CA ASN A 6 -9.78 23.06 31.62
C ASN A 6 -8.87 22.71 30.44
N THR A 7 -8.18 21.56 30.53
CA THR A 7 -7.36 21.03 29.44
C THR A 7 -8.24 20.81 28.22
N MET A 8 -8.23 21.76 27.29
CA MET A 8 -8.72 21.56 25.93
C MET A 8 -7.90 20.42 25.31
N ARG A 9 -8.51 19.24 25.17
CA ARG A 9 -8.02 18.18 24.28
C ARG A 9 -8.08 18.74 22.87
N ASN A 10 -6.96 19.28 22.39
CA ASN A 10 -6.77 19.55 20.98
C ASN A 10 -6.74 18.20 20.26
N SER A 11 -7.90 17.71 19.84
CA SER A 11 -7.99 16.74 18.77
C SER A 11 -7.51 17.46 17.51
N THR A 12 -6.20 17.40 17.25
CA THR A 12 -5.66 17.57 15.91
C THR A 12 -6.18 16.41 15.08
N ALA A 13 -7.42 16.54 14.59
CA ALA A 13 -7.82 15.86 13.39
C ALA A 13 -6.84 16.38 12.33
N LEU A 14 -5.82 15.56 12.03
CA LEU A 14 -4.97 15.77 10.88
C LEU A 14 -5.94 15.79 9.69
N ARG A 15 -6.27 17.01 9.23
CA ARG A 15 -6.96 17.20 7.96
C ARG A 15 -5.97 16.71 6.92
N THR A 16 -6.04 15.42 6.61
CA THR A 16 -5.49 14.89 5.37
C THR A 16 -6.20 15.70 4.29
N SER A 17 -5.47 16.62 3.68
CA SER A 17 -5.99 17.38 2.56
C SER A 17 -6.46 16.36 1.53
N THR A 18 -7.67 16.56 1.02
CA THR A 18 -8.28 15.81 -0.07
C THR A 18 -7.59 16.11 -1.40
N HIS A 19 -6.25 16.09 -1.42
CA HIS A 19 -5.42 15.98 -2.61
C HIS A 19 -5.28 14.52 -3.09
N SER A 20 -6.07 13.60 -2.53
CA SER A 20 -6.01 12.17 -2.85
C SER A 20 -6.51 11.81 -4.25
N THR A 21 -6.94 12.80 -5.05
CA THR A 21 -7.38 12.59 -6.45
C THR A 21 -6.28 12.86 -7.49
N ASP A 22 -5.24 13.64 -7.16
CA ASP A 22 -4.23 14.05 -8.16
C ASP A 22 -3.06 13.05 -8.26
N LEU A 23 -2.68 12.45 -7.12
CA LEU A 23 -1.59 11.48 -7.11
C LEU A 23 -1.93 10.22 -7.94
N GLY A 24 -3.15 9.70 -7.83
CA GLY A 24 -3.59 8.54 -8.61
C GLY A 24 -3.57 8.79 -10.12
N ALA A 25 -4.01 9.97 -10.56
CA ALA A 25 -3.98 10.38 -11.96
C ALA A 25 -2.55 10.62 -12.47
N LEU A 26 -1.69 11.23 -11.64
CA LEU A 26 -0.27 11.45 -11.98
C LEU A 26 0.50 10.13 -12.09
N LEU A 27 0.24 9.17 -11.20
CA LEU A 27 0.88 7.86 -11.23
C LEU A 27 0.40 7.04 -12.43
N ALA A 28 -0.91 7.06 -12.73
CA ALA A 28 -1.44 6.44 -13.94
C ALA A 28 -0.85 7.05 -15.22
N ARG A 29 -0.69 8.39 -15.28
CA ARG A 29 -0.02 9.07 -16.41
C ARG A 29 1.46 8.72 -16.54
N ARG A 30 2.12 8.39 -15.44
CA ARG A 30 3.53 7.96 -15.41
C ARG A 30 3.71 6.45 -15.61
N GLY A 31 2.63 5.70 -15.85
CA GLY A 31 2.67 4.24 -15.92
C GLY A 31 3.16 3.60 -14.61
N THR A 32 2.96 4.29 -13.49
CA THR A 32 3.40 3.81 -12.19
C THR A 32 2.35 2.86 -11.63
N ASP A 33 2.57 1.57 -11.84
CA ASP A 33 1.66 0.49 -11.43
C ASP A 33 1.72 0.17 -9.92
N LEU A 34 2.48 0.95 -9.13
CA LEU A 34 2.71 0.73 -7.70
C LEU A 34 2.59 2.02 -6.88
N ILE A 35 1.79 1.95 -5.83
CA ILE A 35 1.70 2.94 -4.75
C ILE A 35 2.20 2.29 -3.46
N LEU A 36 3.19 2.93 -2.83
CA LEU A 36 3.68 2.58 -1.51
C LEU A 36 3.52 3.79 -0.58
N ALA A 37 2.64 3.68 0.42
CA ALA A 37 2.50 4.67 1.47
C ALA A 37 3.04 4.10 2.78
N ILE A 38 3.87 4.84 3.50
CA ILE A 38 4.49 4.39 4.76
C ILE A 38 4.06 5.32 5.88
N GLU A 39 3.53 4.75 6.96
CA GLU A 39 3.16 5.47 8.17
C GLU A 39 3.71 4.73 9.39
N GLY A 40 4.73 5.32 10.02
CA GLY A 40 5.47 4.68 11.10
C GLY A 40 6.07 3.35 10.66
N ASN A 41 5.64 2.26 11.30
CA ASN A 41 6.10 0.90 11.03
C ASN A 41 5.20 0.11 10.06
N ASN A 42 4.19 0.77 9.50
CA ASN A 42 3.22 0.17 8.59
C ASN A 42 3.38 0.74 7.17
N ALA A 43 2.95 -0.06 6.20
CA ALA A 43 2.96 0.29 4.80
C ALA A 43 1.67 -0.18 4.12
N LEU A 44 1.13 0.66 3.25
CA LEU A 44 0.10 0.31 2.28
C LEU A 44 0.77 0.05 0.93
N VAL A 45 0.63 -1.16 0.41
CA VAL A 45 1.09 -1.56 -0.91
C VAL A 45 -0.12 -1.71 -1.81
N ARG A 46 -0.21 -0.90 -2.87
CA ARG A 46 -1.26 -1.00 -3.87
C ARG A 46 -0.68 -1.08 -5.27
N CYS A 47 -0.96 -2.16 -6.00
CA CYS A 47 -0.48 -2.32 -7.37
C CYS A 47 -1.37 -3.23 -8.22
N GLN A 48 -1.26 -3.12 -9.54
CA GLN A 48 -1.90 -4.05 -10.47
C GLN A 48 -0.84 -4.80 -11.27
N VAL A 49 -0.72 -6.10 -11.06
CA VAL A 49 0.32 -6.95 -11.65
C VAL A 49 -0.29 -8.19 -12.30
N SER A 50 0.50 -8.97 -13.02
CA SER A 50 0.07 -10.28 -13.51
C SER A 50 -0.17 -11.24 -12.34
N SER A 51 -1.01 -12.26 -12.53
CA SER A 51 -1.27 -13.27 -11.49
C SER A 51 0.01 -13.95 -10.98
N ALA A 52 1.01 -14.14 -11.85
CA ALA A 52 2.30 -14.74 -11.48
C ALA A 52 3.10 -13.84 -10.53
N ILE A 53 3.21 -12.55 -10.86
CA ILE A 53 3.87 -11.56 -10.00
C ILE A 53 3.09 -11.39 -8.69
N ALA A 54 1.75 -11.38 -8.74
CA ALA A 54 0.93 -11.28 -7.54
C ALA A 54 1.15 -12.46 -6.58
N ALA A 55 1.22 -13.69 -7.10
CA ALA A 55 1.51 -14.86 -6.28
C ALA A 55 2.86 -14.74 -5.56
N ALA A 56 3.90 -14.25 -6.26
CA ALA A 56 5.21 -13.99 -5.67
C ALA A 56 5.16 -12.89 -4.59
N MET A 57 4.49 -11.77 -4.88
CA MET A 57 4.33 -10.66 -3.94
C MET A 57 3.54 -11.06 -2.68
N LEU A 58 2.55 -11.94 -2.79
CA LEU A 58 1.70 -12.35 -1.67
C LEU A 58 2.30 -13.52 -0.86
N ALA A 59 3.24 -14.29 -1.43
CA ALA A 59 3.86 -15.43 -0.76
C ALA A 59 4.47 -15.10 0.64
N PRO A 60 5.16 -13.95 0.85
CA PRO A 60 5.67 -13.55 2.17
C PRO A 60 4.58 -13.40 3.24
N LEU A 61 3.34 -13.08 2.84
CA LEU A 61 2.21 -12.92 3.74
C LEU A 61 1.63 -14.26 4.21
N LYS A 62 1.98 -15.36 3.53
CA LYS A 62 1.43 -16.70 3.81
C LYS A 62 -0.11 -16.66 3.80
N GLY A 63 -0.76 -17.39 4.72
CA GLY A 63 -2.22 -17.39 4.86
C GLY A 63 -2.87 -16.06 5.22
N LYS A 64 -2.11 -14.98 5.43
CA LYS A 64 -2.64 -13.64 5.75
C LYS A 64 -2.97 -12.79 4.52
N ALA A 65 -2.70 -13.30 3.32
CA ALA A 65 -3.02 -12.60 2.06
C ALA A 65 -4.53 -12.53 1.77
N ALA A 66 -5.38 -13.29 2.48
CA ALA A 66 -6.82 -13.25 2.29
C ALA A 66 -7.36 -11.82 2.52
N GLY A 67 -8.08 -11.29 1.53
CA GLY A 67 -8.61 -9.93 1.54
C GLY A 67 -7.63 -8.83 1.13
N GLN A 68 -6.37 -9.16 0.84
CA GLN A 68 -5.33 -8.20 0.41
C GLN A 68 -5.15 -8.13 -1.11
N PHE A 69 -5.99 -8.84 -1.86
CA PHE A 69 -5.96 -8.83 -3.31
C PHE A 69 -7.35 -9.06 -3.91
N ARG A 70 -7.50 -8.62 -5.16
CA ARG A 70 -8.69 -8.83 -5.98
C ARG A 70 -8.27 -9.28 -7.38
N ALA A 71 -8.87 -10.38 -7.85
CA ALA A 71 -8.68 -10.82 -9.23
C ALA A 71 -9.31 -9.81 -10.20
N LEU A 72 -8.61 -9.54 -11.30
CA LEU A 72 -9.07 -8.71 -12.41
C LEU A 72 -9.16 -9.56 -13.69
N SER A 73 -9.82 -9.02 -14.72
CA SER A 73 -9.85 -9.64 -16.05
C SER A 73 -8.45 -9.69 -16.68
N GLY A 74 -8.22 -10.67 -17.57
CA GLY A 74 -6.99 -10.73 -18.36
C GLY A 74 -5.76 -11.20 -17.57
N ASN A 75 -5.95 -12.13 -16.61
CA ASN A 75 -4.86 -12.70 -15.80
C ASN A 75 -4.07 -11.65 -14.99
N ARG A 76 -4.78 -10.61 -14.53
CA ARG A 76 -4.24 -9.55 -13.67
C ARG A 76 -4.84 -9.66 -12.27
N VAL A 77 -4.10 -9.13 -11.31
CA VAL A 77 -4.50 -9.05 -9.90
C VAL A 77 -4.19 -7.66 -9.40
N GLU A 78 -5.16 -7.06 -8.71
CA GLU A 78 -4.94 -5.89 -7.88
C GLU A 78 -4.53 -6.36 -6.48
N ILE A 79 -3.40 -5.87 -5.99
CA ILE A 79 -2.99 -6.00 -4.59
C ILE A 79 -3.36 -4.72 -3.88
N ASP A 80 -4.00 -4.84 -2.72
CA ASP A 80 -4.28 -3.74 -1.79
C ASP A 80 -4.01 -4.25 -0.37
N ALA A 81 -2.75 -4.13 0.05
CA ALA A 81 -2.21 -4.80 1.23
C ALA A 81 -1.77 -3.77 2.28
N ALA A 82 -2.37 -3.83 3.47
CA ALA A 82 -1.91 -3.12 4.66
C ALA A 82 -1.02 -4.05 5.49
N VAL A 83 0.28 -3.78 5.49
CA VAL A 83 1.32 -4.67 6.05
C VAL A 83 2.32 -3.88 6.88
N THR A 84 3.21 -4.56 7.58
CA THR A 84 4.35 -3.89 8.22
C THR A 84 5.38 -3.48 7.17
N LEU A 85 6.17 -2.42 7.44
CA LEU A 85 7.20 -1.96 6.52
C LEU A 85 8.20 -3.07 6.11
N PRO A 86 8.74 -3.91 7.04
CA PRO A 86 9.61 -5.02 6.64
C PRO A 86 8.92 -6.03 5.70
N MET A 87 7.59 -6.18 5.84
CA MET A 87 6.84 -7.06 4.97
C MET A 87 6.64 -6.44 3.59
N ALA A 88 6.29 -5.15 3.50
CA ALA A 88 6.20 -4.45 2.22
C ALA A 88 7.51 -4.54 1.44
N LEU A 89 8.67 -4.38 2.10
CA LEU A 89 9.98 -4.55 1.46
C LEU A 89 10.15 -5.95 0.85
N ARG A 90 9.81 -7.01 1.58
CA ARG A 90 9.84 -8.39 1.05
C ARG A 90 8.91 -8.60 -0.14
N MET A 91 7.71 -7.99 -0.12
CA MET A 91 6.79 -8.05 -1.24
C MET A 91 7.38 -7.35 -2.47
N MET A 92 8.07 -6.22 -2.28
CA MET A 92 8.73 -5.48 -3.35
C MET A 92 9.93 -6.21 -3.94
N GLU A 93 10.74 -6.85 -3.10
CA GLU A 93 11.84 -7.72 -3.54
C GLU A 93 11.31 -8.90 -4.36
N ALA A 94 10.23 -9.54 -3.91
CA ALA A 94 9.59 -10.63 -4.66
C ALA A 94 9.03 -10.17 -6.02
N LYS A 95 8.46 -8.95 -6.09
CA LYS A 95 8.03 -8.33 -7.35
C LYS A 95 9.21 -8.20 -8.32
N ALA A 96 10.30 -7.56 -7.88
CA ALA A 96 11.48 -7.32 -8.70
C ALA A 96 12.14 -8.63 -9.17
N ALA A 97 12.26 -9.63 -8.29
CA ALA A 97 12.81 -10.93 -8.64
C ALA A 97 11.97 -11.65 -9.71
N MET A 98 10.63 -11.59 -9.60
CA MET A 98 9.74 -12.20 -10.59
C MET A 98 9.75 -11.45 -11.92
N GLU A 99 9.79 -10.12 -11.90
CA GLU A 99 9.92 -9.31 -13.12
C GLU A 99 11.20 -9.65 -13.88
N ASN A 100 12.33 -9.81 -13.19
CA ASN A 100 13.59 -10.23 -13.81
C ASN A 100 13.59 -11.67 -14.35
N THR A 101 12.65 -12.51 -13.92
CA THR A 101 12.54 -13.89 -14.42
C THR A 101 11.66 -13.97 -15.67
N LEU A 102 10.75 -13.01 -15.85
CA LEU A 102 9.78 -12.97 -16.94
C LEU A 102 10.23 -12.11 -18.14
N HIS A 103 11.34 -11.38 -17.99
CA HIS A 103 11.97 -10.52 -19.00
C HIS A 103 13.35 -11.05 -19.38
#